data_AF-A0A937ZS64-F1
#
_entry.id   AF-A0A937ZS64-F1
#
_cell.length_a   1.000
_cell.length_b   1.000
_cell.length_c   1.000
_cell.angle_alpha   90.00
_cell.angle_beta   90.00
_cell.angle_gamma   90.00
#
_symmetry.space_group_name_H-M   'P 1'
#
loop_
_entity.id
_entity.type
_entity.pdbx_description
1 polymer ?
#
loop_
_entity_poly.entity_id
_entity_poly.type
_entity_poly.pdbx_seq_one_letter_code
_entity_poly.pdbx_strand_id
1 'polypeptide(L)' 'MNSAVALSRAIFGEEHNIYRQSVRRFIEKSVSPHYERWEREGQVPRSFWTDAGGAGLLCPMVP' A
#
# COMPACT_ATOMS: atom_id res chain seq x y z
N MET A 1 18.37 7.26 -14.01
CA MET A 1 17.00 6.75 -14.23
C MET A 1 17.01 5.26 -13.92
N ASN A 2 16.91 4.90 -12.63
CA ASN A 2 16.99 3.49 -12.21
C ASN A 2 15.59 2.87 -12.33
N SER A 3 15.33 2.26 -13.49
CA SER A 3 14.25 1.29 -13.60
C SER A 3 14.67 0.08 -12.77
N ALA A 4 14.21 0.00 -11.52
CA ALA A 4 14.29 -1.23 -10.76
C ALA A 4 13.49 -2.27 -11.56
N VAL A 5 14.21 -3.18 -12.22
CA VAL A 5 13.62 -4.30 -12.94
C VAL A 5 12.65 -4.98 -11.98
N ALA A 6 11.35 -4.91 -12.27
CA ALA A 6 10.35 -5.67 -11.54
C ALA A 6 10.59 -7.14 -11.87
N LEU A 7 11.46 -7.79 -11.10
CA LEU A 7 11.68 -9.23 -11.18
C LEU A 7 10.34 -9.92 -10.92
N SER A 8 9.77 -10.52 -11.96
CA SER A 8 8.55 -11.30 -11.86
C SER A 8 8.85 -12.52 -10.99
N ARG A 9 8.29 -12.53 -9.78
CA ARG A 9 8.44 -13.67 -8.88
C ARG A 9 7.40 -14.70 -9.26
N ALA A 10 7.86 -15.89 -9.68
CA ALA A 10 6.99 -17.00 -10.11
C ALA A 10 5.98 -17.47 -9.03
N ILE A 11 6.18 -17.10 -7.77
CA ILE A 11 5.28 -17.42 -6.65
C ILE A 11 3.99 -16.59 -6.64
N PHE A 12 3.87 -15.51 -7.44
CA PHE A 12 2.69 -14.64 -7.44
C PHE A 12 1.78 -14.89 -8.64
N GLY A 13 0.59 -15.42 -8.37
CA GLY A 13 -0.53 -15.48 -9.32
C GLY A 13 -1.18 -14.11 -9.60
N GLU A 14 -2.19 -14.11 -10.48
CA GLU A 14 -2.91 -12.92 -10.94
C GLU A 14 -3.56 -12.12 -9.80
N GLU A 15 -4.29 -12.79 -8.91
CA GLU A 15 -4.93 -12.17 -7.73
C GLU A 15 -3.92 -11.41 -6.86
N HIS A 16 -2.73 -11.99 -6.63
CA HIS A 16 -1.66 -11.32 -5.89
C HIS A 16 -1.20 -10.05 -6.61
N ASN A 17 -1.11 -10.09 -7.93
CA ASN A 17 -0.68 -8.94 -8.73
C ASN A 17 -1.74 -7.83 -8.70
N ILE A 18 -3.02 -8.17 -8.81
CA ILE A 18 -4.13 -7.21 -8.69
C ILE A 18 -4.11 -6.55 -7.31
N TYR A 19 -4.04 -7.34 -6.24
CA TYR A 19 -3.98 -6.83 -4.88
C TYR A 19 -2.76 -5.92 -4.66
N ARG A 20 -1.57 -6.35 -5.09
CA ARG A 20 -0.33 -5.54 -4.99
C ARG A 20 -0.44 -4.21 -5.74
N GLN A 21 -1.07 -4.20 -6.91
CA GLN A 21 -1.30 -2.96 -7.66
C GLN A 21 -2.26 -2.02 -6.91
N SER A 22 -3.32 -2.55 -6.32
CA SER A 22 -4.25 -1.76 -5.51
C SER A 22 -3.57 -1.16 -4.28
N VAL A 23 -2.76 -1.95 -3.56
CA VAL A 23 -1.93 -1.45 -2.45
C VAL A 23 -0.98 -0.36 -2.92
N ARG A 24 -0.26 -0.56 -4.04
CA ARG A 24 0.68 0.44 -4.56
C ARG A 24 -0.02 1.77 -4.85
N ARG A 25 -1.15 1.74 -5.57
CA ARG A 25 -1.93 2.95 -5.89
C ARG A 25 -2.41 3.67 -4.62
N PHE A 26 -2.84 2.92 -3.62
CA PHE A 26 -3.27 3.50 -2.35
C PHE A 26 -2.12 4.18 -1.61
N ILE A 27 -0.96 3.53 -1.52
CA ILE A 27 0.24 4.11 -0.87
C ILE A 27 0.72 5.36 -1.61
N GLU A 28 0.80 5.32 -2.94
CA GLU A 28 1.20 6.46 -3.77
C GLU A 28 0.31 7.69 -3.55
N LYS A 29 -1.00 7.47 -3.40
CA LYS A 29 -1.98 8.54 -3.18
C LYS A 29 -2.02 9.02 -1.72
N SER A 30 -2.03 8.08 -0.77
CA SER A 30 -2.42 8.37 0.62
C SER A 30 -1.24 8.45 1.58
N VAL A 31 -0.09 7.87 1.27
CA VAL A 31 1.09 7.81 2.16
C VAL A 31 2.24 8.62 1.62
N SER A 32 2.64 8.41 0.36
CA SER A 32 3.83 9.06 -0.22
C SER A 32 3.87 10.59 -0.05
N PRO A 33 2.75 11.34 -0.18
CA PRO A 33 2.76 12.81 0.04
C PRO A 33 2.95 13.25 1.49
N HIS A 34 2.80 12.34 2.47
CA HIS A 34 2.76 12.67 3.89
C HIS A 34 3.82 11.93 4.73
N TYR A 35 4.53 10.99 4.12
CA TYR A 35 5.44 10.07 4.80
C TYR A 35 6.47 10.78 5.70
N GLU A 36 7.22 11.75 5.17
CA GLU A 36 8.26 12.46 5.94
C GLU A 36 7.70 13.20 7.17
N ARG A 37 6.47 13.70 7.07
CA ARG A 37 5.79 14.37 8.18
C ARG A 37 5.43 13.36 9.27
N TRP A 38 4.81 12.25 8.88
CA TRP A 38 4.40 11.20 9.81
C TRP A 38 5.60 10.54 10.50
N GLU A 39 6.69 10.35 9.78
CA GLU A 39 7.96 9.86 10.33
C GLU A 39 8.49 10.80 11.42
N ARG A 40 8.52 12.11 11.14
CA ARG A 40 8.97 13.14 12.10
C ARG A 40 8.06 13.25 13.33
N GLU A 41 6.75 13.13 13.13
CA GLU A 41 5.75 13.16 14.21
C GLU A 41 5.65 11.83 14.98
N GLY A 42 6.23 10.76 14.45
CA GLY A 42 6.19 9.42 15.04
C GLY A 42 4.81 8.77 15.01
N GLN A 43 3.88 9.26 14.17
CA GLN A 43 2.50 8.77 14.14
C GLN A 43 1.88 8.83 12.74
N VAL A 44 1.03 7.85 12.45
CA VAL A 44 0.16 7.83 11.27
C VAL A 44 -1.23 8.34 11.70
N PRO A 45 -1.86 9.26 10.95
CA PRO A 45 -3.17 9.81 11.33
C PRO A 45 -4.24 8.74 11.39
N ARG A 46 -5.22 8.88 12.28
CA ARG A 46 -6.29 7.89 12.43
C ARG A 46 -7.15 7.72 11.16
N SER A 47 -7.37 8.81 10.43
CA SER A 47 -8.14 8.80 9.17
C SER A 47 -7.55 7.85 8.13
N PHE A 48 -6.22 7.70 8.08
CA PHE A 48 -5.56 6.76 7.18
C PHE A 48 -6.08 5.32 7.35
N TRP A 49 -6.30 4.88 8.60
CA TRP A 49 -6.80 3.53 8.87
C TRP A 49 -8.26 3.35 8.44
N THR A 50 -9.10 4.39 8.62
CA THR A 50 -10.47 4.40 8.10
C THR A 50 -10.48 4.29 6.58
N ASP A 51 -9.63 5.06 5.90
CA ASP A 51 -9.53 5.05 4.44
C ASP A 51 -9.00 3.70 3.92
N ALA A 52 -8.00 3.12 4.58
CA ALA A 52 -7.46 1.80 4.24
C ALA A 52 -8.50 0.69 4.44
N GLY A 53 -9.32 0.77 5.49
CA GLY A 53 -10.45 -0.13 5.72
C GLY A 53 -11.51 0.00 4.63
N GLY A 54 -11.91 1.22 4.28
CA GLY A 54 -12.85 1.49 3.18
C GLY A 54 -12.34 1.03 1.81
N ALA A 55 -11.02 0.98 1.62
CA ALA A 55 -10.37 0.43 0.43
C ALA A 55 -10.20 -1.11 0.44
N GLY A 56 -10.64 -1.80 1.51
CA GLY A 56 -10.51 -3.25 1.64
C GLY A 56 -9.06 -3.74 1.80
N LEU A 57 -8.16 -2.88 2.29
CA LEU A 57 -6.74 -3.20 2.40
C LEU A 57 -6.35 -3.77 3.77
N LEU A 58 -7.25 -3.67 4.76
CA LEU A 58 -7.05 -4.20 6.11
C LEU A 58 -7.70 -5.57 6.26
N CYS A 59 -7.13 -6.40 7.13
CA CYS A 59 -7.64 -7.73 7.45
C CYS A 59 -7.89 -8.67 6.24
N PRO A 60 -6.95 -8.79 5.27
CA PRO A 60 -7.19 -9.54 4.03
C PRO A 60 -7.38 -11.05 4.21
N MET A 61 -7.17 -11.57 5.43
CA MET A 61 -7.34 -13.00 5.78
C MET A 61 -8.60 -13.26 6.61
N VAL A 62 -9.36 -12.22 6.96
CA VAL A 62 -10.59 -12.36 7.75
C VAL A 62 -11.75 -12.65 6.79
N PRO A 63 -12.55 -13.71 7.02
CA PRO A 63 -13.71 -14.06 6.19
C PRO A 63 -14.81 -12.99 6.16
#